data_AF-A0A4Z0H0Z9-F1
#
_entry.id   AF-A0A4Z0H0Z9-F1
#
_cell.length_a   1.000
_cell.length_b   1.000
_cell.length_c   1.000
_cell.angle_alpha   90.00
_cell.angle_beta   90.00
_cell.angle_gamma   90.00
#
_symmetry.space_group_name_H-M   'P 1'
#
loop_
_entity.id
_entity.type
_entity.pdbx_description
1 polymer ?
#
loop_
_entity_poly.entity_id
_entity_poly.type
_entity_poly.pdbx_seq_one_letter_code
_entity_poly.pdbx_strand_id
1 'polypeptide(L)'
;MGTVIFTFLFVLAVSIDSFGIGCVLGMQGVRIRLGGMLLIAMLSGVVFCISSYCGHFLLRFISPEAAERIGALALIMIGAYFLWQYFRKPNDAGGDEPWLHPERILNDPLAADVDRSGGIVGKEVWLLGAALSLDTVGAGVSGAFVGISPFLTAVLITISTCLMLFTGVTCGAKWNEKAASVSILPGVLLIIIGLIKLA
;
A
#
# COMPACT_ATOMS: atom_id res chain seq x y z
N MET A 1 -27.68 6.07 5.68
CA MET A 1 -26.57 6.76 6.39
C MET A 1 -25.40 5.82 6.71
N GLY A 2 -25.64 4.58 7.14
CA GLY A 2 -24.56 3.64 7.48
C GLY A 2 -23.59 3.30 6.32
N THR A 3 -24.07 3.10 5.10
CA THR A 3 -23.23 2.74 3.95
C THR A 3 -22.25 3.83 3.52
N VAL A 4 -22.65 5.10 3.57
CA VAL A 4 -21.79 6.24 3.23
C VAL A 4 -20.67 6.38 4.26
N ILE A 5 -21.01 6.31 5.55
CA ILE A 5 -20.03 6.37 6.64
C ILE A 5 -19.07 5.18 6.55
N PHE A 6 -19.59 3.98 6.32
CA PHE A 6 -18.77 2.78 6.14
C PHE A 6 -17.82 2.92 4.94
N THR A 7 -18.32 3.37 3.78
CA THR A 7 -17.50 3.59 2.58
C THR A 7 -16.39 4.61 2.85
N PHE A 8 -16.69 5.69 3.57
CA PHE A 8 -15.69 6.68 3.94
C PHE A 8 -14.60 6.10 4.85
N LEU A 9 -15.00 5.39 5.92
CA LEU A 9 -14.07 4.73 6.84
C LEU A 9 -13.23 3.67 6.13
N PHE A 10 -13.85 2.92 5.22
CA PHE A 10 -13.19 1.90 4.41
C PHE A 10 -12.11 2.52 3.50
N VAL A 11 -12.44 3.57 2.75
CA VAL A 11 -11.49 4.29 1.88
C VAL A 11 -10.32 4.85 2.68
N LEU A 12 -10.61 5.41 3.87
CA LEU A 12 -9.58 5.95 4.75
C LEU A 12 -8.66 4.85 5.29
N ALA A 13 -9.24 3.71 5.70
CA ALA A 13 -8.48 2.56 6.18
C ALA A 13 -7.56 1.97 5.11
N VAL A 14 -8.03 1.89 3.85
CA VAL A 14 -7.21 1.44 2.71
C VAL A 14 -6.08 2.43 2.46
N SER A 15 -6.35 3.74 2.43
CA SER A 15 -5.38 4.75 2.02
C SER A 15 -4.33 5.11 3.09
N ILE A 16 -4.37 4.51 4.28
CA ILE A 16 -3.48 4.86 5.39
C ILE A 16 -2.02 4.40 5.17
N ASP A 17 -1.85 3.34 4.39
CA ASP A 17 -0.54 2.81 4.00
C ASP A 17 0.24 3.81 3.12
N SER A 18 -0.49 4.49 2.25
CA SER A 18 -0.03 5.50 1.29
C SER A 18 0.46 6.74 2.03
N PHE A 19 -0.20 7.09 3.15
CA PHE A 19 0.27 8.14 4.06
C PHE A 19 1.57 7.74 4.76
N GLY A 20 1.67 6.50 5.23
CA GLY A 20 2.88 5.95 5.86
C GLY A 20 4.09 6.00 4.93
N ILE A 21 3.93 5.52 3.70
CA ILE A 21 4.97 5.59 2.66
C ILE A 21 5.30 7.03 2.32
N GLY A 22 4.30 7.90 2.15
CA GLY A 22 4.52 9.32 1.94
C GLY A 22 5.36 9.95 3.04
N CYS A 23 5.06 9.67 4.31
CA CYS A 23 5.84 10.14 5.45
C CYS A 23 7.29 9.67 5.40
N VAL A 24 7.51 8.37 5.16
CA VAL A 24 8.86 7.79 5.08
C VAL A 24 9.69 8.46 3.97
N LEU A 25 9.11 8.63 2.78
CA LEU A 25 9.77 9.28 1.65
C LEU A 25 10.06 10.76 1.94
N GLY A 26 9.08 11.48 2.50
CA GLY A 26 9.24 12.89 2.87
C GLY A 26 10.33 13.12 3.92
N MET A 27 10.43 12.24 4.92
CA MET A 27 11.46 12.28 5.94
C MET A 27 12.87 12.05 5.39
N GLN A 28 13.00 11.17 4.40
CA GLN A 28 14.27 10.88 3.73
C GLN A 28 14.63 11.93 2.66
N GLY A 29 13.80 12.96 2.50
CA GLY A 29 14.03 14.02 1.51
C GLY A 29 13.76 13.59 0.06
N VAL A 30 13.21 12.39 -0.16
CA VAL A 30 12.88 11.88 -1.49
C VAL A 30 11.61 12.57 -1.99
N ARG A 31 11.70 13.23 -3.15
CA ARG A 31 10.57 13.99 -3.71
C ARG A 31 9.85 13.19 -4.78
N ILE A 32 8.53 13.10 -4.68
CA ILE A 32 7.68 12.62 -5.77
C ILE A 32 7.10 13.84 -6.49
N ARG A 33 7.16 13.85 -7.83
CA ARG A 33 6.47 14.88 -8.62
C ARG A 33 4.95 14.68 -8.52
N LEU A 34 4.15 15.76 -8.52
CA LEU A 34 2.69 15.65 -8.41
C LEU A 34 2.07 14.71 -9.46
N GLY A 35 2.60 14.72 -10.69
CA GLY A 35 2.17 13.78 -11.73
C GLY A 35 2.46 12.31 -11.41
N GLY A 36 3.52 12.02 -10.63
CA GLY A 36 3.82 10.68 -10.15
C GLY A 36 2.85 10.23 -9.05
N MET A 37 2.51 11.11 -8.10
CA MET A 37 1.49 10.84 -7.08
C MET A 37 0.13 10.54 -7.71
N LEU A 38 -0.24 11.30 -8.75
CA LEU A 38 -1.50 11.08 -9.47
C LEU A 38 -1.50 9.75 -10.22
N LEU A 39 -0.37 9.35 -10.82
CA LEU A 39 -0.24 8.06 -11.51
C LEU A 39 -0.42 6.91 -10.51
N ILE A 40 0.27 6.97 -9.36
CA ILE A 40 0.14 5.97 -8.29
C ILE A 40 -1.32 5.88 -7.83
N ALA A 41 -1.95 7.01 -7.55
CA ALA A 41 -3.34 7.06 -7.12
C ALA A 41 -4.31 6.49 -8.16
N MET A 42 -4.12 6.80 -9.45
CA MET A 42 -4.93 6.23 -10.52
C MET A 42 -4.71 4.72 -10.63
N LEU A 43 -3.48 4.24 -10.50
CA LEU A 43 -3.17 2.83 -10.54
C LEU A 43 -3.89 2.08 -9.40
N SER A 44 -3.84 2.58 -8.17
CA SER A 44 -4.61 2.03 -7.03
C SER A 44 -6.12 2.04 -7.28
N GLY A 45 -6.68 3.12 -7.83
CA GLY A 45 -8.10 3.20 -8.17
C GLY A 45 -8.52 2.19 -9.25
N VAL A 46 -7.70 2.02 -10.29
CA VAL A 46 -7.95 1.05 -11.38
C VAL A 46 -7.86 -0.38 -10.86
N VAL A 47 -6.82 -0.70 -10.08
CA VAL A 47 -6.62 -2.01 -9.49
C VAL A 47 -7.78 -2.37 -8.55
N PHE A 48 -8.20 -1.45 -7.68
CA PHE A 48 -9.39 -1.61 -6.85
C PHE A 48 -10.63 -1.92 -7.69
N CYS A 49 -10.87 -1.13 -8.74
CA CYS A 49 -12.05 -1.25 -9.58
C CYS A 49 -12.12 -2.63 -10.25
N ILE A 50 -11.02 -3.05 -10.88
CA ILE A 50 -10.89 -4.38 -11.51
C ILE A 50 -11.10 -5.48 -10.47
N SER A 51 -10.44 -5.35 -9.32
CA SER A 51 -10.54 -6.33 -8.23
C SER A 51 -11.98 -6.44 -7.68
N SER A 52 -12.67 -5.31 -7.53
CA SER A 52 -14.04 -5.27 -7.03
C SER A 52 -15.05 -5.85 -8.03
N TYR A 53 -14.89 -5.59 -9.33
CA TYR A 53 -15.70 -6.28 -10.35
C TYR A 53 -15.43 -7.79 -10.38
N CYS A 54 -14.17 -8.21 -10.19
CA CYS A 54 -13.82 -9.62 -10.04
C CYS A 54 -14.50 -10.23 -8.82
N GLY A 55 -14.52 -9.52 -7.68
CA GLY A 55 -15.24 -9.94 -6.46
C GLY A 55 -16.74 -10.12 -6.67
N HIS A 56 -17.38 -9.21 -7.41
CA HIS A 56 -18.79 -9.36 -7.78
C HIS A 56 -19.05 -10.55 -8.70
N PHE A 57 -18.11 -10.86 -9.59
CA PHE A 57 -18.17 -12.06 -10.42
C PHE A 57 -18.02 -13.35 -9.59
N LEU A 58 -17.13 -13.34 -8.60
CA LEU A 58 -16.92 -14.45 -7.65
C LEU A 58 -18.16 -14.77 -6.81
N LEU A 59 -18.93 -13.76 -6.40
CA LEU A 59 -20.20 -13.94 -5.68
C LEU A 59 -21.25 -14.75 -6.46
N ARG A 60 -21.14 -14.85 -7.80
CA ARG A 60 -22.06 -15.66 -8.61
C ARG A 60 -21.78 -17.16 -8.49
N PHE A 61 -20.56 -17.55 -8.11
CA PHE A 61 -20.12 -18.94 -8.03
C PHE A 61 -19.96 -19.45 -6.60
N ILE A 62 -19.87 -18.54 -5.61
CA ILE A 62 -19.53 -18.86 -4.23
C ILE A 62 -20.59 -18.26 -3.30
N SER A 63 -21.14 -19.05 -2.37
CA SER A 63 -22.07 -18.53 -1.36
C SER A 63 -21.37 -17.47 -0.48
N PRO A 64 -22.08 -16.44 0.01
CA PRO A 64 -21.47 -15.38 0.84
C PRO A 64 -20.69 -15.93 2.04
N GLU A 65 -21.20 -17.00 2.66
CA GLU A 65 -20.57 -17.69 3.79
C GLU A 65 -19.27 -18.41 3.40
N ALA A 66 -19.21 -19.01 2.21
CA ALA A 66 -17.99 -19.63 1.70
C ALA A 66 -16.94 -18.58 1.32
N ALA A 67 -17.37 -17.45 0.75
CA ALA A 67 -16.49 -16.34 0.42
C ALA A 67 -15.85 -15.72 1.68
N GLU A 68 -16.63 -15.55 2.75
CA GLU A 68 -16.12 -15.08 4.05
C GLU A 68 -15.08 -16.04 4.63
N ARG A 69 -15.35 -17.35 4.62
CA ARG A 69 -14.39 -18.36 5.09
C ARG A 69 -13.11 -18.39 4.26
N ILE A 70 -13.23 -18.30 2.93
CA ILE A 70 -12.07 -18.27 2.02
C ILE A 70 -11.24 -17.01 2.25
N GLY A 71 -11.88 -15.84 2.40
CA GLY A 71 -11.18 -14.58 2.69
C GLY A 71 -10.44 -14.61 4.01
N ALA A 72 -11.08 -15.12 5.07
CA ALA A 72 -10.45 -15.30 6.38
C ALA A 72 -9.26 -16.28 6.31
N LEU A 73 -9.42 -17.40 5.62
CA LEU A 73 -8.38 -18.43 5.49
C LEU A 73 -7.20 -17.92 4.63
N ALA A 74 -7.47 -17.14 3.59
CA ALA A 74 -6.45 -16.47 2.79
C ALA A 74 -5.66 -15.44 3.61
N LEU A 75 -6.32 -14.62 4.42
CA LEU A 75 -5.66 -13.67 5.32
C LEU A 75 -4.75 -14.38 6.33
N ILE A 76 -5.22 -15.48 6.93
CA ILE A 76 -4.43 -16.30 7.86
C ILE A 76 -3.20 -16.87 7.14
N MET A 77 -3.36 -17.41 5.93
CA MET A 77 -2.25 -17.99 5.16
C MET A 77 -1.21 -16.94 4.73
N ILE A 78 -1.65 -15.75 4.28
CA ILE A 78 -0.76 -14.64 3.93
C ILE A 78 -0.02 -14.13 5.17
N GLY A 79 -0.71 -13.96 6.29
CA GLY A 79 -0.10 -13.57 7.56
C GLY A 79 0.92 -14.59 8.06
N ALA A 80 0.60 -15.88 7.98
CA ALA A 80 1.50 -16.97 8.34
C ALA A 80 2.73 -17.05 7.41
N TYR A 81 2.55 -16.83 6.11
CA TYR A 81 3.65 -16.78 5.13
C TYR A 81 4.62 -15.64 5.46
N PHE A 82 4.14 -14.42 5.73
CA PHE A 82 5.00 -13.29 6.10
C PHE A 82 5.71 -13.52 7.44
N LEU A 83 5.03 -14.10 8.44
CA LEU A 83 5.65 -14.50 9.71
C LEU A 83 6.78 -15.52 9.46
N TRP A 84 6.53 -16.53 8.63
CA TRP A 84 7.55 -17.53 8.30
C TRP A 84 8.72 -16.93 7.54
N GLN A 85 8.47 -16.02 6.59
CA GLN A 85 9.51 -15.28 5.86
C GLN A 85 10.36 -14.43 6.80
N TYR A 86 9.75 -13.77 7.79
CA TYR A 86 10.47 -12.98 8.79
C TYR A 86 11.46 -13.81 9.61
N PHE A 87 11.06 -15.02 10.03
CA PHE A 87 11.95 -15.92 10.79
C PHE A 87 12.97 -16.64 9.89
N ARG A 88 12.69 -16.80 8.59
CA ARG A 88 13.56 -17.47 7.62
C ARG A 88 14.45 -16.47 6.90
N LYS A 89 15.37 -15.84 7.65
CA LYS A 89 16.40 -14.94 7.12
C LYS A 89 17.34 -15.72 6.16
N PRO A 90 17.36 -15.47 4.83
CA PRO A 90 18.43 -15.94 3.97
C PRO A 90 19.59 -14.95 4.07
N ASN A 91 20.77 -15.45 4.40
CA ASN A 91 21.99 -14.67 4.45
C ASN A 91 22.64 -14.67 3.05
N ASP A 92 22.01 -14.02 2.08
CA ASP A 92 22.59 -13.88 0.74
C ASP A 92 22.83 -12.41 0.42
N ALA A 93 24.03 -11.97 0.80
CA ALA A 93 24.70 -10.83 0.20
C ALA A 93 25.15 -11.24 -1.22
N GLY A 94 24.42 -10.81 -2.23
CA GLY A 94 24.76 -11.01 -3.63
C GLY A 94 23.85 -10.14 -4.49
N GLY A 95 24.45 -9.23 -5.25
CA GLY A 95 23.72 -8.28 -6.08
C GLY A 95 22.92 -8.99 -7.17
N ASP A 96 21.71 -8.47 -7.45
CA ASP A 96 21.05 -8.53 -8.74
C ASP A 96 19.85 -7.57 -8.71
N GLU A 97 19.52 -7.01 -9.87
CA GLU A 97 18.76 -5.77 -10.02
C GLU A 97 17.36 -5.81 -9.37
N PRO A 98 16.87 -4.70 -8.76
CA PRO A 98 15.56 -4.62 -8.09
C PRO A 98 14.35 -5.03 -8.95
N TRP A 99 14.51 -5.02 -10.27
CA TRP A 99 13.50 -5.44 -11.25
C TRP A 99 13.07 -6.90 -11.13
N LEU A 100 13.95 -7.78 -10.64
CA LEU A 100 13.70 -9.22 -10.54
C LEU A 100 13.13 -9.64 -9.17
N HIS A 101 13.15 -8.74 -8.17
CA HIS A 101 12.76 -9.03 -6.79
C HIS A 101 11.75 -7.98 -6.26
N PRO A 102 10.48 -8.00 -6.72
CA PRO A 102 9.43 -7.10 -6.23
C PRO A 102 9.23 -7.19 -4.71
N GLU A 103 9.57 -8.33 -4.12
CA GLU A 103 9.62 -8.58 -2.67
C GLU A 103 10.53 -7.62 -1.88
N ARG A 104 11.57 -7.03 -2.50
CA ARG A 104 12.41 -6.02 -1.82
C ARG A 104 11.72 -4.67 -1.71
N ILE A 105 10.99 -4.24 -2.75
CA ILE A 105 10.25 -2.96 -2.75
C ILE A 105 9.02 -3.03 -1.85
N LEU A 106 8.40 -4.21 -1.74
CA LEU A 106 7.34 -4.47 -0.76
C LEU A 106 7.83 -4.39 0.70
N ASN A 107 9.07 -4.79 0.97
CA ASN A 107 9.65 -4.76 2.32
C ASN A 107 10.30 -3.42 2.69
N ASP A 108 10.86 -2.72 1.70
CA ASP A 108 11.45 -1.39 1.88
C ASP A 108 10.98 -0.44 0.77
N PRO A 109 10.00 0.45 1.03
CA PRO A 109 9.53 1.41 0.05
C PRO A 109 10.61 2.42 -0.36
N LEU A 110 11.73 2.54 0.38
CA LEU A 110 12.88 3.36 -0.02
C LEU A 110 13.69 2.71 -1.14
N ALA A 111 13.61 1.38 -1.29
CA ALA A 111 14.23 0.68 -2.41
C ALA A 111 13.58 1.00 -3.77
N ALA A 112 12.48 1.77 -3.78
CA ALA A 112 11.86 2.26 -5.00
C ALA A 112 12.65 3.39 -5.69
N ASP A 113 13.50 4.13 -4.96
CA ASP A 113 14.51 5.04 -5.54
C ASP A 113 15.71 4.19 -5.98
N VAL A 114 15.57 3.56 -7.15
CA VAL A 114 16.51 2.56 -7.67
C VAL A 114 17.81 3.22 -8.09
N ASP A 115 17.74 4.45 -8.60
CA ASP A 115 18.89 5.21 -9.06
C ASP A 115 19.53 6.10 -7.99
N ARG A 116 18.96 6.14 -6.77
CA ARG A 116 19.39 6.99 -5.64
C ARG A 116 19.46 8.47 -6.02
N SER A 117 18.61 8.91 -6.94
CA SER A 117 18.59 10.30 -7.42
C SER A 117 17.97 11.26 -6.42
N GLY A 118 17.32 10.76 -5.36
CA GLY A 118 16.59 11.58 -4.40
C GLY A 118 15.21 12.01 -4.90
N GLY A 119 14.71 11.40 -5.98
CA GLY A 119 13.36 11.64 -6.47
C GLY A 119 12.82 10.47 -7.29
N ILE A 120 11.55 10.14 -7.10
CA ILE A 120 10.91 9.01 -7.77
C ILE A 120 10.40 9.48 -9.15
N VAL A 121 11.07 9.03 -10.22
CA VAL A 121 10.77 9.48 -11.59
C VAL A 121 10.61 8.31 -12.58
N GLY A 122 9.75 8.50 -13.57
CA GLY A 122 9.62 7.58 -14.69
C GLY A 122 9.15 6.19 -14.26
N LYS A 123 10.03 5.20 -14.37
CA LYS A 123 9.72 3.78 -14.09
C LYS A 123 9.57 3.49 -12.59
N GLU A 124 10.23 4.26 -11.73
CA GLU A 124 10.15 4.08 -10.27
C GLU A 124 8.76 4.40 -9.73
N VAL A 125 8.08 5.37 -10.36
CA VAL A 125 6.68 5.69 -10.06
C VAL A 125 5.76 4.51 -10.37
N TRP A 126 6.01 3.79 -11.46
CA TRP A 126 5.25 2.59 -11.82
C TRP A 126 5.51 1.45 -10.85
N LEU A 127 6.76 1.27 -10.42
CA LEU A 127 7.16 0.23 -9.48
C LEU A 127 6.55 0.47 -8.10
N LEU A 128 6.69 1.69 -7.57
CA LEU A 128 6.09 2.09 -6.31
C LEU A 128 4.56 2.03 -6.37
N GLY A 129 3.98 2.49 -7.49
CA GLY A 129 2.54 2.44 -7.70
C GLY A 129 2.00 1.01 -7.72
N ALA A 130 2.71 0.09 -8.39
CA ALA A 130 2.33 -1.31 -8.42
C ALA A 130 2.41 -1.95 -7.03
N ALA A 131 3.51 -1.69 -6.30
CA ALA A 131 3.69 -2.18 -4.94
C ALA A 131 2.61 -1.64 -3.99
N LEU A 132 2.29 -0.35 -4.08
CA LEU A 132 1.24 0.26 -3.28
C LEU A 132 -0.11 -0.35 -3.64
N SER A 133 -0.51 -0.33 -4.92
CA SER A 133 -1.83 -0.80 -5.39
C SER A 133 -2.19 -2.24 -5.03
N LEU A 134 -1.22 -3.08 -4.64
CA LEU A 134 -1.46 -4.45 -4.22
C LEU A 134 -2.36 -4.51 -2.97
N ASP A 135 -2.30 -3.52 -2.08
CA ASP A 135 -3.18 -3.38 -0.92
C ASP A 135 -4.66 -3.28 -1.34
N THR A 136 -4.91 -2.53 -2.42
CA THR A 136 -6.25 -2.27 -2.96
C THR A 136 -6.86 -3.47 -3.66
N VAL A 137 -6.07 -4.49 -4.01
CA VAL A 137 -6.61 -5.76 -4.53
C VAL A 137 -7.48 -6.42 -3.47
N GLY A 138 -6.95 -6.61 -2.26
CA GLY A 138 -7.70 -7.19 -1.14
C GLY A 138 -8.91 -6.36 -0.77
N ALA A 139 -8.75 -5.03 -0.78
CA ALA A 139 -9.85 -4.09 -0.57
C ALA A 139 -10.92 -4.17 -1.67
N GLY A 140 -10.56 -4.36 -2.94
CA GLY A 140 -11.51 -4.50 -4.04
C GLY A 140 -12.42 -5.71 -3.87
N VAL A 141 -11.82 -6.88 -3.63
CA VAL A 141 -12.58 -8.13 -3.42
C VAL A 141 -13.46 -8.04 -2.17
N SER A 142 -12.90 -7.58 -1.04
CA SER A 142 -13.67 -7.43 0.20
C SER A 142 -14.79 -6.40 0.07
N GLY A 143 -14.54 -5.27 -0.60
CA GLY A 143 -15.55 -4.26 -0.91
C GLY A 143 -16.72 -4.83 -1.71
N ALA A 144 -16.45 -5.71 -2.68
CA ALA A 144 -17.51 -6.37 -3.46
C ALA A 144 -18.44 -7.21 -2.57
N PHE A 145 -17.90 -7.89 -1.55
CA PHE A 145 -18.68 -8.69 -0.60
C PHE A 145 -19.53 -7.84 0.34
N VAL A 146 -19.06 -6.64 0.70
CA VAL A 146 -19.84 -5.68 1.49
C VAL A 146 -20.91 -4.97 0.66
N GLY A 147 -20.85 -5.06 -0.67
CA GLY A 147 -21.82 -4.47 -1.57
C GLY A 147 -21.67 -2.95 -1.74
N ILE A 148 -20.46 -2.42 -1.54
CA ILE A 148 -20.16 -1.01 -1.85
C ILE A 148 -20.01 -0.81 -3.36
N SER A 149 -20.46 0.32 -3.88
CA SER A 149 -20.41 0.61 -5.32
C SER A 149 -18.96 0.69 -5.83
N PRO A 150 -18.52 -0.18 -6.75
CA PRO A 150 -17.11 -0.27 -7.17
C PRO A 150 -16.55 1.04 -7.72
N PHE A 151 -17.31 1.69 -8.61
CA PHE A 151 -16.86 2.90 -9.30
C PHE A 151 -16.70 4.09 -8.35
N LEU A 152 -17.68 4.33 -7.47
CA LEU A 152 -17.60 5.43 -6.50
C LEU A 152 -16.43 5.23 -5.54
N THR A 153 -16.26 4.01 -5.01
CA THR A 153 -15.17 3.70 -4.10
C THR A 153 -13.81 3.80 -4.79
N ALA A 154 -13.68 3.40 -6.06
CA ALA A 154 -12.45 3.57 -6.84
C ALA A 154 -12.04 5.05 -6.99
N VAL A 155 -13.03 5.93 -7.29
CA VAL A 155 -12.79 7.37 -7.37
C VAL A 155 -12.38 7.94 -6.01
N LEU A 156 -13.05 7.52 -4.94
CA LEU A 156 -12.72 7.96 -3.58
C LEU A 156 -11.33 7.48 -3.14
N ILE A 157 -10.94 6.24 -3.46
CA ILE A 157 -9.59 5.71 -3.22
C ILE A 157 -8.57 6.53 -4.01
N THR A 158 -8.81 6.79 -5.29
CA THR A 158 -7.91 7.61 -6.11
C THR A 158 -7.66 8.98 -5.45
N ILE A 159 -8.73 9.66 -5.03
CA ILE A 159 -8.63 10.96 -4.37
C ILE A 159 -7.92 10.84 -3.01
N SER A 160 -8.28 9.83 -2.22
CA SER A 160 -7.76 9.63 -0.87
C SER A 160 -6.28 9.24 -0.88
N THR A 161 -5.86 8.29 -1.73
CA THR A 161 -4.46 7.92 -1.94
C THR A 161 -3.62 9.11 -2.39
N CYS A 162 -4.12 9.93 -3.33
CA CYS A 162 -3.41 11.13 -3.76
C CYS A 162 -3.24 12.13 -2.62
N LEU A 163 -4.31 12.38 -1.84
CA LEU A 163 -4.26 13.27 -0.68
C LEU A 163 -3.33 12.74 0.40
N MET A 164 -3.39 11.44 0.72
CA MET A 164 -2.59 10.78 1.75
C MET A 164 -1.10 10.75 1.38
N LEU A 165 -0.76 10.50 0.12
CA LEU A 165 0.62 10.61 -0.36
C LEU A 165 1.13 12.05 -0.24
N PHE A 166 0.35 13.03 -0.70
CA PHE A 166 0.74 14.43 -0.66
C PHE A 166 0.94 14.94 0.77
N THR A 167 -0.02 14.66 1.66
CA THR A 167 0.06 15.03 3.08
C THR A 167 1.17 14.27 3.78
N GLY A 168 1.35 12.98 3.49
CA GLY A 168 2.44 12.16 4.03
C GLY A 168 3.80 12.73 3.69
N VAL A 169 4.07 12.98 2.40
CA VAL A 169 5.35 13.56 1.94
C VAL A 169 5.59 14.93 2.56
N THR A 170 4.58 15.79 2.61
CA THR A 170 4.71 17.13 3.18
C THR A 170 4.94 17.10 4.69
N CYS A 171 4.22 16.24 5.42
CA CYS A 171 4.38 16.05 6.87
C CYS A 171 5.75 15.46 7.19
N GLY A 172 6.18 14.45 6.46
CA GLY A 172 7.52 13.85 6.59
C GLY A 172 8.63 14.85 6.32
N ALA A 173 8.49 15.67 5.26
CA ALA A 173 9.48 16.70 4.92
C ALA A 173 9.56 17.84 5.94
N LYS A 174 8.43 18.25 6.53
CA LYS A 174 8.42 19.26 7.62
C LYS A 174 9.11 18.77 8.89
N TRP A 175 9.09 17.46 9.14
CA TRP A 175 9.79 16.87 10.28
C TRP A 175 11.31 16.76 10.08
N ASN A 176 11.80 17.04 8.87
CA ASN A 176 13.19 16.89 8.47
C ASN A 176 14.12 18.03 8.98
N GLU A 177 13.63 19.28 9.11
CA GLU A 177 14.49 20.44 9.37
C GLU A 177 15.20 20.48 10.75
N LYS A 178 14.82 19.63 11.71
CA LYS A 178 15.51 19.51 13.02
C LYS A 178 16.22 18.17 13.25
N ALA A 179 16.25 17.31 12.24
CA ALA A 179 16.41 15.87 12.45
C ALA A 179 17.38 15.21 11.46
N ALA A 180 18.52 15.84 11.15
CA ALA A 180 19.62 15.22 10.39
C ALA A 180 20.20 13.93 11.03
N SER A 181 19.71 13.52 12.21
CA SER A 181 20.12 12.31 12.94
C SER A 181 19.06 11.19 12.94
N VAL A 182 17.95 11.34 12.20
CA VAL A 182 16.79 10.42 12.30
C VAL A 182 16.63 9.55 11.05
N SER A 183 17.75 9.10 10.48
CA SER A 183 17.81 8.02 9.48
C SER A 183 17.23 6.69 9.99
N ILE A 184 16.97 6.59 11.31
CA ILE A 184 16.47 5.40 12.00
C ILE A 184 14.92 5.36 12.08
N LEU A 185 14.21 6.48 11.81
CA LEU A 185 12.76 6.51 11.99
C LEU A 185 11.99 5.53 11.10
N PRO A 186 12.32 5.33 9.81
CA PRO A 186 11.63 4.32 9.00
C PRO A 186 11.74 2.93 9.61
N GLY A 187 12.92 2.57 10.13
CA GLY A 187 13.14 1.30 10.84
C GLY A 187 12.31 1.19 12.12
N VAL A 188 12.21 2.26 12.90
CA VAL A 188 11.39 2.30 14.13
C VAL A 188 9.90 2.26 13.81
N LEU A 189 9.45 2.95 12.75
CA LEU A 189 8.06 2.93 12.32
C LEU A 189 7.67 1.55 11.77
N LEU A 190 8.56 0.88 11.03
CA LEU A 190 8.39 -0.51 10.59
C LEU A 190 8.31 -1.47 11.78
N ILE A 191 9.14 -1.27 12.80
CA ILE A 191 9.08 -2.04 14.06
C ILE A 191 7.74 -1.79 14.77
N ILE A 192 7.27 -0.54 14.86
CA ILE A 192 6.01 -0.20 15.50
C ILE A 192 4.81 -0.76 14.72
N ILE A 193 4.78 -0.63 13.40
CA ILE A 193 3.72 -1.22 12.54
C ILE A 193 3.75 -2.75 12.65
N GLY A 194 4.94 -3.36 12.67
CA GLY A 194 5.13 -4.78 12.90
C GLY A 194 4.61 -5.23 14.26
N LEU A 195 4.85 -4.46 15.33
CA LEU A 195 4.38 -4.73 16.69
C LEU A 195 2.87 -4.55 16.84
N ILE A 196 2.28 -3.52 16.21
CA ILE A 196 0.82 -3.27 16.23
C ILE A 196 0.07 -4.37 15.48
N LYS A 197 0.66 -4.95 14.42
CA LYS A 197 0.10 -6.13 13.73
C LYS A 197 0.26 -7.43 14.54
N LEU A 198 1.10 -7.45 15.57
CA LEU A 198 1.41 -8.62 16.39
C LEU A 198 0.57 -8.70 17.67
N ALA A 199 -0.14 -7.62 18.02
CA ALA A 199 -1.09 -7.53 19.13
C ALA A 199 -2.53 -7.64 18.60
#